data_AF-A0A8X6X8Q5-F1
#
_entry.id   AF-A0A8X6X8Q5-F1
#
_cell.length_a   1.000
_cell.length_b   1.000
_cell.length_c   1.000
_cell.angle_alpha   90.00
_cell.angle_beta   90.00
_cell.angle_gamma   90.00
#
_symmetry.space_group_name_H-M   'P 1'
#
loop_
_entity.id
_entity.type
_entity.pdbx_description
1 polymer ?
#
loop_
_entity_poly.entity_id
_entity_poly.type
_entity_poly.pdbx_seq_one_letter_code
_entity_poly.pdbx_strand_id
1 'polypeptide(L)'
;MQEVMDRQDCYMVCAGQLHSDVSQGDASSRSSNQGMVVGCHVDTAMGILTFTAEGQPTRYSFKVEPGTKLFPAVFFEATILRSTEKHLTPQCPPRLKVQCLQPYQWARAPNINLKPHALKLSDIRGWSMLCEDPVSMLAVHIPEEDRCIDVLELIEREKLLSFHAHTLALYGALCFQGNHRAAHIICGHVDEKQLQYAIKSEYMSGPLRTAFTDLLIALHLEFHAYARSLTQNEFIVPLGPDLRSMYEEPASAHSLSTMQYSSIRPEMTMSPIALKLFIMEALEDAVCKGNRPNRDPIGGSNENLFV
;
A
#
# COMPACT_ATOMS: atom_id res chain seq x y z
N MET A 1 -34.61 -3.06 -22.26
CA MET A 1 -34.39 -1.66 -21.81
C MET A 1 -33.00 -1.61 -21.22
N GLN A 2 -32.12 -0.79 -21.78
CA GLN A 2 -30.79 -0.57 -21.22
C GLN A 2 -30.97 0.41 -20.05
N GLU A 3 -30.54 0.03 -18.85
CA GLU A 3 -30.60 0.94 -17.70
C GLU A 3 -29.66 2.12 -17.99
N VAL A 4 -30.24 3.30 -18.17
CA VAL A 4 -29.49 4.55 -18.26
C VAL A 4 -29.18 4.97 -16.84
N MET A 5 -27.92 4.89 -16.47
CA MET A 5 -27.44 5.25 -15.14
C MET A 5 -26.63 6.53 -15.28
N ASP A 6 -27.13 7.61 -14.66
CA ASP A 6 -26.46 8.90 -14.66
C ASP A 6 -25.37 8.89 -13.58
N ARG A 7 -24.12 9.07 -13.99
CA ARG A 7 -22.96 9.04 -13.09
C ARG A 7 -22.52 10.46 -12.83
N GLN A 8 -22.59 10.87 -11.56
CA GLN A 8 -22.21 12.19 -11.13
C GLN A 8 -21.12 12.11 -10.07
N ASP A 9 -20.11 12.98 -10.19
CA ASP A 9 -19.02 13.09 -9.21
C ASP A 9 -19.45 13.86 -7.96
N CYS A 10 -20.53 14.66 -8.04
CA CYS A 10 -21.00 15.54 -6.97
C CYS A 10 -22.52 15.53 -6.86
N TYR A 11 -23.04 15.13 -5.71
CA TYR A 11 -24.47 15.17 -5.38
C TYR A 11 -24.73 16.33 -4.42
N MET A 12 -24.79 17.53 -4.96
CA MET A 12 -24.91 18.77 -4.17
C MET A 12 -26.13 19.58 -4.56
N VAL A 13 -26.69 20.29 -3.59
CA VAL A 13 -27.83 21.17 -3.79
C VAL A 13 -27.47 22.58 -3.34
N CYS A 14 -27.88 23.58 -4.12
CA CYS A 14 -27.68 24.97 -3.76
C CYS A 14 -28.62 25.37 -2.61
N ALA A 15 -28.05 25.82 -1.48
CA ALA A 15 -28.82 26.28 -0.33
C ALA A 15 -29.78 27.43 -0.67
N GLY A 16 -29.42 28.31 -1.61
CA GLY A 16 -30.31 29.38 -2.07
C GLY A 16 -31.59 28.87 -2.75
N GLN A 17 -31.49 27.77 -3.52
CA GLN A 17 -32.65 27.13 -4.16
C GLN A 17 -33.54 26.39 -3.16
N LEU A 18 -32.93 25.77 -2.15
CA LEU A 18 -33.66 25.16 -1.04
C LEU A 18 -34.45 26.20 -0.26
N HIS A 19 -33.84 27.37 0.01
CA HIS A 19 -34.51 28.45 0.72
C HIS A 19 -35.70 29.00 -0.07
N SER A 20 -35.59 29.14 -1.39
CA SER A 20 -36.74 29.56 -2.23
C SER A 20 -37.85 28.52 -2.26
N ASP A 21 -37.52 27.23 -2.32
CA ASP A 21 -38.51 26.14 -2.38
C ASP A 21 -39.31 26.02 -1.07
N VAL A 22 -38.69 26.33 0.09
CA VAL A 22 -39.37 26.32 1.41
C VAL A 22 -40.09 27.65 1.72
N SER A 23 -39.52 28.80 1.32
CA SER A 23 -40.08 30.13 1.61
C SER A 23 -41.31 30.49 0.79
N GLN A 24 -41.62 29.76 -0.28
CA GLN A 24 -42.86 29.94 -1.06
C GLN A 24 -44.13 29.54 -0.26
N GLY A 25 -44.00 28.85 0.88
CA GLY A 25 -45.13 28.48 1.75
C GLY A 25 -45.53 29.51 2.80
N ASP A 26 -44.59 30.36 3.28
CA ASP A 26 -44.82 31.25 4.43
C ASP A 26 -44.39 32.69 4.10
N ALA A 27 -45.31 33.46 3.51
CA ALA A 27 -45.15 34.89 3.23
C ALA A 27 -45.25 35.78 4.49
N SER A 28 -44.82 35.30 5.66
CA SER A 28 -44.79 36.08 6.91
C SER A 28 -43.37 36.18 7.47
N SER A 29 -42.71 37.31 7.15
CA SER A 29 -41.73 37.98 8.02
C SER A 29 -40.72 37.08 8.75
N ARG A 30 -39.90 36.30 8.02
CA ARG A 30 -38.65 35.75 8.58
C ARG A 30 -37.50 36.69 8.23
N SER A 31 -36.92 37.28 9.28
CA SER A 31 -35.69 38.09 9.24
C SER A 31 -34.60 37.39 8.41
N SER A 32 -33.92 38.13 7.55
CA SER A 32 -32.82 37.68 6.67
C SER A 32 -31.60 37.08 7.39
N ASN A 33 -31.66 36.97 8.72
CA ASN A 33 -30.57 36.52 9.60
C ASN A 33 -30.85 35.17 10.28
N GLN A 34 -31.94 34.46 9.96
CA GLN A 34 -32.10 33.08 10.42
C GLN A 34 -31.33 32.14 9.49
N GLY A 35 -30.30 31.47 10.04
CA GLY A 35 -29.63 30.38 9.35
C GLY A 35 -30.62 29.25 9.00
N MET A 36 -30.35 28.54 7.92
CA MET A 36 -31.17 27.43 7.43
C MET A 36 -30.55 26.09 7.81
N VAL A 37 -31.35 25.17 8.35
CA VAL A 37 -30.95 23.79 8.62
C VAL A 37 -31.22 22.95 7.39
N VAL A 38 -30.15 22.40 6.80
CA VAL A 38 -30.23 21.46 5.68
C VAL A 38 -29.89 20.06 6.20
N GLY A 39 -30.80 19.12 5.99
CA GLY A 39 -30.61 17.70 6.26
C GLY A 39 -30.37 16.92 4.98
N CYS A 40 -29.66 15.79 5.11
CA CYS A 40 -29.44 14.84 4.03
C CYS A 40 -29.76 13.44 4.56
N HIS A 41 -30.56 12.69 3.78
CA HIS A 41 -30.94 11.32 4.08
C HIS A 41 -30.44 10.40 2.98
N VAL A 42 -29.66 9.40 3.37
CA VAL A 42 -29.09 8.41 2.47
C VAL A 42 -29.73 7.06 2.78
N ASP A 43 -30.53 6.54 1.86
CA ASP A 43 -31.05 5.18 1.92
C ASP A 43 -30.06 4.24 1.25
N THR A 44 -29.35 3.45 2.06
CA THR A 44 -28.34 2.50 1.60
C THR A 44 -28.93 1.25 0.95
N ALA A 45 -30.20 0.93 1.18
CA ALA A 45 -30.86 -0.21 0.56
C ALA A 45 -31.36 0.12 -0.85
N MET A 46 -31.91 1.33 -1.03
CA MET A 46 -32.39 1.81 -2.32
C MET A 46 -31.32 2.54 -3.15
N GLY A 47 -30.23 2.96 -2.51
CA GLY A 47 -29.19 3.80 -3.14
C GLY A 47 -29.73 5.18 -3.49
N ILE A 48 -30.63 5.75 -2.68
CA ILE A 48 -31.25 7.05 -2.94
C ILE A 48 -30.80 8.06 -1.89
N LEU A 49 -30.34 9.21 -2.38
CA LEU A 49 -29.95 10.35 -1.56
C LEU A 49 -30.99 11.46 -1.73
N THR A 50 -31.58 11.90 -0.61
CA THR A 50 -32.61 12.95 -0.58
C THR A 50 -32.22 14.06 0.39
N PHE A 51 -32.67 15.27 0.11
CA PHE A 51 -32.39 16.45 0.94
C PHE A 51 -33.65 16.95 1.65
N THR A 52 -33.48 17.42 2.88
CA THR A 52 -34.50 18.13 3.66
C THR A 52 -34.03 19.54 3.98
N ALA A 53 -34.95 20.50 4.05
CA ALA A 53 -34.67 21.86 4.46
C ALA A 53 -35.69 22.27 5.52
N GLU A 54 -35.23 22.72 6.70
CA GLU A 54 -36.09 23.01 7.86
C GLU A 54 -37.03 21.85 8.24
N GLY A 55 -36.58 20.61 8.03
CA GLY A 55 -37.37 19.40 8.26
C GLY A 55 -38.39 19.04 7.17
N GLN A 56 -38.54 19.86 6.12
CA GLN A 56 -39.40 19.56 4.97
C GLN A 56 -38.63 18.81 3.87
N PRO A 57 -39.21 17.76 3.25
CA PRO A 57 -38.57 17.06 2.14
C PRO A 57 -38.51 17.94 0.90
N THR A 58 -37.40 17.85 0.18
CA THR A 58 -37.17 18.61 -1.05
C THR A 58 -37.37 17.71 -2.27
N ARG A 59 -37.52 18.32 -3.46
CA ARG A 59 -37.63 17.58 -4.73
C ARG A 59 -36.31 16.96 -5.21
N TYR A 60 -35.19 17.29 -4.56
CA TYR A 60 -33.87 16.84 -4.98
C TYR A 60 -33.63 15.42 -4.47
N SER A 61 -33.58 14.49 -5.41
CA SER A 61 -33.34 13.08 -5.17
C SER A 61 -32.31 12.57 -6.18
N PHE A 62 -31.25 11.95 -5.69
CA PHE A 62 -30.18 11.38 -6.51
C PHE A 62 -30.12 9.87 -6.33
N LYS A 63 -29.97 9.13 -7.43
CA LYS A 63 -29.75 7.68 -7.40
C LYS A 63 -28.25 7.43 -7.49
N VAL A 64 -27.72 6.67 -6.55
CA VAL A 64 -26.29 6.36 -6.39
C VAL A 64 -26.05 4.89 -6.76
N GLU A 65 -24.93 4.63 -7.42
CA GLU A 65 -24.52 3.28 -7.81
C GLU A 65 -24.14 2.44 -6.56
N PRO A 66 -24.50 1.14 -6.52
CA PRO A 66 -24.05 0.26 -5.46
C PRO A 66 -22.51 0.20 -5.38
N GLY A 67 -21.97 0.33 -4.17
CA GLY A 67 -20.52 0.29 -3.93
C GLY A 67 -19.81 1.64 -4.02
N THR A 68 -20.51 2.74 -4.36
CA THR A 68 -19.93 4.09 -4.33
C THR A 68 -19.70 4.56 -2.89
N LYS A 69 -18.48 5.04 -2.60
CA LYS A 69 -18.14 5.71 -1.34
C LYS A 69 -18.54 7.18 -1.43
N LEU A 70 -19.37 7.65 -0.50
CA LEU A 70 -19.80 9.05 -0.44
C LEU A 70 -19.08 9.76 0.71
N PHE A 71 -18.52 10.94 0.40
CA PHE A 71 -17.90 11.82 1.40
C PHE A 71 -18.81 13.03 1.64
N PRO A 72 -19.20 13.31 2.90
CA PRO A 72 -19.98 14.50 3.20
C PRO A 72 -19.11 15.76 3.04
N ALA A 73 -19.45 16.59 2.07
CA ALA A 73 -18.76 17.84 1.77
C ALA A 73 -19.73 19.02 1.74
N VAL A 74 -19.28 20.18 2.23
CA VAL A 74 -20.02 21.44 2.18
C VAL A 74 -19.09 22.53 1.67
N PHE A 75 -19.47 23.16 0.56
CA PHE A 75 -18.79 24.35 0.06
C PHE A 75 -19.50 25.60 0.56
N PHE A 76 -18.76 26.46 1.23
CA PHE A 76 -19.26 27.74 1.71
C PHE A 76 -18.19 28.82 1.53
N GLU A 77 -18.64 30.06 1.34
CA GLU A 77 -17.77 31.22 1.39
C GLU A 77 -17.74 31.75 2.82
N ALA A 78 -16.54 31.94 3.36
CA ALA A 78 -16.37 32.46 4.72
C ALA A 78 -16.82 33.92 4.78
N THR A 79 -18.04 34.15 5.26
CA THR A 79 -18.49 35.47 5.72
C THR A 79 -18.21 35.59 7.22
N ILE A 80 -17.97 36.82 7.70
CA ILE A 80 -17.66 37.11 9.11
C ILE A 80 -18.86 36.69 9.98
N LEU A 81 -18.87 35.44 10.44
CA LEU A 81 -19.89 34.88 11.31
C LEU A 81 -19.63 35.35 12.74
N ARG A 82 -20.49 36.22 13.26
CA ARG A 82 -20.62 36.44 14.70
C ARG A 82 -21.22 35.17 15.30
N SER A 83 -20.36 34.32 15.83
CA SER A 83 -20.74 33.09 16.53
C SER A 83 -21.77 33.38 17.62
N THR A 84 -22.98 32.87 17.48
CA THR A 84 -23.95 32.79 18.58
C THR A 84 -23.56 31.60 19.46
N GLU A 85 -23.28 31.89 20.73
CA GLU A 85 -22.74 30.99 21.76
C GLU A 85 -23.68 29.84 22.14
N LYS A 86 -23.90 28.87 21.23
CA LYS A 86 -24.44 27.56 21.57
C LYS A 86 -23.60 26.49 20.90
N HIS A 87 -22.39 26.31 21.40
CA HIS A 87 -21.61 25.11 21.10
C HIS A 87 -22.36 23.90 21.70
N LEU A 88 -23.22 23.28 20.90
CA LEU A 88 -23.55 21.87 21.07
C LEU A 88 -22.22 21.14 20.97
N THR A 89 -21.70 20.60 22.08
CA THR A 89 -20.48 19.79 22.06
C THR A 89 -20.78 18.56 21.21
N PRO A 90 -20.26 18.49 19.97
CA PRO A 90 -20.60 17.36 19.14
C PRO A 90 -19.79 16.16 19.68
N GLN A 91 -20.47 15.04 19.94
CA GLN A 91 -19.83 13.76 20.25
C GLN A 91 -19.19 13.19 18.97
N CYS A 92 -18.32 13.96 18.32
CA CYS A 92 -17.59 13.50 17.15
C CYS A 92 -16.53 12.50 17.62
N PRO A 93 -16.46 11.29 17.02
CA PRO A 93 -15.32 10.41 17.22
C PRO A 93 -14.02 11.16 16.89
N PRO A 94 -12.91 10.93 17.63
CA PRO A 94 -11.65 11.67 17.45
C PRO A 94 -11.03 11.50 16.05
N ARG A 95 -11.50 10.51 15.29
CA ARG A 95 -11.08 10.23 13.92
C ARG A 95 -11.71 11.17 12.88
N LEU A 96 -12.88 11.76 13.17
CA LEU A 96 -13.56 12.65 12.23
C LEU A 96 -12.97 14.06 12.33
N LYS A 97 -12.26 14.48 11.29
CA LYS A 97 -11.68 15.82 11.17
C LYS A 97 -12.21 16.49 9.91
N VAL A 98 -12.50 17.78 10.02
CA VAL A 98 -12.85 18.60 8.85
C VAL A 98 -11.58 18.83 8.06
N GLN A 99 -11.56 18.37 6.80
CA GLN A 99 -10.47 18.59 5.87
C GLN A 99 -10.84 19.71 4.90
N CYS A 100 -9.95 20.68 4.74
CA CYS A 100 -10.07 21.72 3.73
C CYS A 100 -9.29 21.31 2.48
N LEU A 101 -9.87 21.52 1.30
CA LEU A 101 -9.17 21.28 0.04
C LEU A 101 -7.96 22.20 -0.08
N GLN A 102 -6.82 21.61 -0.42
CA GLN A 102 -5.60 22.35 -0.70
C GLN A 102 -5.50 22.58 -2.21
N PRO A 103 -5.13 23.79 -2.66
CA PRO A 103 -5.04 24.11 -4.09
C PRO A 103 -3.84 23.45 -4.78
N TYR A 104 -2.82 23.04 -4.03
CA TYR A 104 -1.64 22.37 -4.53
C TYR A 104 -1.21 21.26 -3.57
N GLN A 105 -0.64 20.19 -4.13
CA GLN A 105 -0.06 19.08 -3.40
C GLN A 105 1.25 18.66 -4.07
N TRP A 106 2.23 18.27 -3.26
CA TRP A 106 3.48 17.71 -3.74
C TRP A 106 3.28 16.24 -4.12
N ALA A 107 3.89 15.84 -5.23
CA ALA A 107 3.92 14.47 -5.70
C ALA A 107 5.35 14.12 -6.13
N ARG A 108 5.75 12.88 -5.87
CA ARG A 108 7.08 12.39 -6.23
C ARG A 108 7.17 12.18 -7.75
N ALA A 109 8.28 12.63 -8.35
CA ALA A 109 8.60 12.30 -9.73
C ALA A 109 9.21 10.88 -9.84
N PRO A 110 8.77 10.05 -10.79
CA PRO A 110 9.37 8.72 -11.01
C PRO A 110 10.82 8.83 -11.49
N ASN A 111 11.65 7.87 -11.08
CA ASN A 111 13.08 7.84 -11.43
C ASN A 111 13.31 7.40 -12.89
N ILE A 112 12.46 6.51 -13.38
CA ILE A 112 12.52 5.95 -14.73
C ILE A 112 11.17 6.18 -15.38
N ASN A 113 11.20 6.80 -16.56
CA ASN A 113 10.01 7.01 -17.37
C ASN A 113 9.95 5.96 -18.48
N LEU A 114 8.72 5.58 -18.83
CA LEU A 114 8.46 4.82 -20.04
C LEU A 114 8.98 5.64 -21.24
N LYS A 115 9.68 4.99 -22.17
CA LYS A 115 10.20 5.63 -23.38
C LYS A 115 9.35 5.21 -24.59
N PRO A 116 8.21 5.88 -24.86
CA PRO A 116 7.42 5.58 -26.04
C PRO A 116 8.14 6.08 -27.29
N HIS A 117 8.37 5.19 -28.24
CA HIS A 117 8.88 5.53 -29.57
C HIS A 117 7.70 5.70 -30.52
N ALA A 118 7.42 6.96 -30.88
CA ALA A 118 6.41 7.29 -31.88
C ALA A 118 7.06 7.44 -33.27
N LEU A 119 6.58 6.67 -34.24
CA LEU A 119 7.06 6.69 -35.62
C LEU A 119 5.90 6.87 -36.59
N LYS A 120 5.95 7.89 -37.43
CA LYS A 120 4.98 8.08 -38.52
C LYS A 120 5.30 7.09 -39.63
N LEU A 121 4.41 6.12 -39.86
CA LEU A 121 4.59 5.10 -40.90
C LEU A 121 4.28 5.65 -42.29
N SER A 122 3.16 6.36 -42.45
CA SER A 122 2.76 7.06 -43.69
C SER A 122 1.52 7.94 -43.45
N ASP A 123 1.13 8.76 -44.43
CA ASP A 123 -0.11 9.55 -44.35
C ASP A 123 -1.39 8.68 -44.37
N ILE A 124 -1.30 7.45 -44.89
CA ILE A 124 -2.42 6.50 -44.96
C ILE A 124 -2.47 5.60 -43.73
N ARG A 125 -1.32 5.11 -43.25
CA ARG A 125 -1.23 4.19 -42.09
C ARG A 125 -1.12 4.92 -40.75
N GLY A 126 -0.88 6.23 -40.76
CA GLY A 126 -0.76 7.05 -39.56
C GLY A 126 0.52 6.81 -38.76
N TRP A 127 0.38 6.90 -37.44
CA TRP A 127 1.46 6.79 -36.46
C TRP A 127 1.45 5.43 -35.78
N SER A 128 2.64 4.90 -35.52
CA SER A 128 2.86 3.73 -34.68
C SER A 128 3.56 4.17 -33.39
N MET A 129 3.18 3.57 -32.27
CA MET A 129 3.84 3.77 -30.98
C MET A 129 4.34 2.42 -30.47
N LEU A 130 5.61 2.35 -30.12
CA LEU A 130 6.26 1.16 -29.55
C LEU A 130 6.84 1.50 -28.18
N CYS A 131 6.77 0.54 -27.27
CA CYS A 131 7.41 0.62 -25.97
C CYS A 131 8.08 -0.73 -25.68
N GLU A 132 9.41 -0.73 -25.57
CA GLU A 132 10.21 -1.94 -25.42
C GLU A 132 10.42 -2.32 -23.95
N ASP A 133 10.69 -1.33 -23.09
CA ASP A 133 11.03 -1.55 -21.68
C ASP A 133 9.83 -1.31 -20.75
N PRO A 134 9.30 -2.34 -20.06
CA PRO A 134 8.25 -2.16 -19.06
C PRO A 134 8.82 -1.61 -17.75
N VAL A 135 8.15 -0.63 -17.16
CA VAL A 135 8.49 -0.06 -15.84
C VAL A 135 7.42 -0.46 -14.83
N SER A 136 7.82 -1.23 -13.81
CA SER A 136 6.94 -1.59 -12.69
C SER A 136 7.07 -0.61 -11.53
N MET A 137 5.95 -0.26 -10.90
CA MET A 137 5.90 0.51 -9.67
C MET A 137 5.08 -0.22 -8.61
N LEU A 138 5.43 0.00 -7.34
CA LEU A 138 4.67 -0.52 -6.21
C LEU A 138 3.87 0.63 -5.58
N ALA A 139 2.55 0.45 -5.48
CA ALA A 139 1.64 1.46 -4.93
C ALA A 139 0.92 0.94 -3.69
N VAL A 140 0.76 1.79 -2.68
CA VAL A 140 -0.07 1.52 -1.49
C VAL A 140 -1.43 2.17 -1.68
N HIS A 141 -2.48 1.36 -1.52
CA HIS A 141 -3.85 1.84 -1.53
C HIS A 141 -4.32 2.16 -0.11
N ILE A 142 -4.77 3.40 0.11
CA ILE A 142 -5.47 3.82 1.33
C ILE A 142 -6.98 3.64 1.09
N PRO A 143 -7.63 2.65 1.73
CA PRO A 143 -9.04 2.34 1.46
C PRO A 143 -9.99 3.44 1.96
N GLU A 144 -9.59 4.21 2.97
CA GLU A 144 -10.42 5.27 3.57
C GLU A 144 -10.57 6.48 2.66
N GLU A 145 -9.50 6.87 1.95
CA GLU A 145 -9.50 8.00 1.01
C GLU A 145 -9.80 7.55 -0.43
N ASP A 146 -9.91 6.24 -0.66
CA ASP A 146 -9.97 5.64 -2.00
C ASP A 146 -8.82 6.07 -2.93
N ARG A 147 -7.61 6.21 -2.37
CA ARG A 147 -6.44 6.79 -3.04
C ARG A 147 -5.26 5.84 -3.04
N CYS A 148 -4.45 5.89 -4.10
CA CYS A 148 -3.18 5.17 -4.22
C CYS A 148 -2.00 6.14 -4.13
N ILE A 149 -0.91 5.70 -3.50
CA ILE A 149 0.34 6.46 -3.34
C ILE A 149 1.50 5.55 -3.77
N ASP A 150 2.51 6.10 -4.44
CA ASP A 150 3.76 5.37 -4.68
C ASP A 150 4.43 5.01 -3.34
N VAL A 151 4.90 3.78 -3.18
CA VAL A 151 5.60 3.34 -1.96
C VAL A 151 6.81 4.23 -1.67
N LEU A 152 7.46 4.76 -2.70
CA LEU A 152 8.62 5.63 -2.55
C LEU A 152 8.25 7.04 -2.07
N GLU A 153 7.00 7.49 -2.22
CA GLU A 153 6.51 8.78 -1.69
C GLU A 153 6.28 8.71 -0.16
N LEU A 154 6.17 7.51 0.42
CA LEU A 154 5.98 7.36 1.87
C LEU A 154 7.10 7.99 2.70
N ILE A 155 8.30 8.17 2.13
CA ILE A 155 9.42 8.82 2.83
C ILE A 155 9.10 10.26 3.27
N GLU A 156 8.25 10.99 2.52
CA GLU A 156 7.83 12.35 2.88
C GLU A 156 6.66 12.35 3.89
N ARG A 157 6.01 11.19 4.09
CA ARG A 157 4.82 11.03 4.93
C ARG A 157 5.11 10.09 6.12
N GLU A 158 5.89 10.56 7.08
CA GLU A 158 6.37 9.78 8.23
C GLU A 158 5.28 9.00 9.00
N LYS A 159 4.08 9.57 9.16
CA LYS A 159 2.96 8.91 9.85
C LYS A 159 2.45 7.67 9.09
N LEU A 160 2.37 7.75 7.76
CA LEU A 160 1.94 6.63 6.93
C LEU A 160 3.08 5.61 6.79
N LEU A 161 4.32 6.08 6.69
CA LEU A 161 5.51 5.25 6.68
C LEU A 161 5.60 4.38 7.93
N SER A 162 5.55 5.01 9.10
CA SER A 162 5.57 4.29 10.39
C SER A 162 4.40 3.33 10.49
N PHE A 163 3.17 3.75 10.16
CA PHE A 163 2.01 2.86 10.19
C PHE A 163 2.19 1.63 9.29
N HIS A 164 2.69 1.80 8.06
CA HIS A 164 2.91 0.70 7.15
C HIS A 164 4.04 -0.24 7.62
N ALA A 165 5.15 0.31 8.13
CA ALA A 165 6.23 -0.50 8.71
C ALA A 165 5.74 -1.37 9.89
N HIS A 166 4.93 -0.81 10.79
CA HIS A 166 4.34 -1.58 11.90
C HIS A 166 3.31 -2.61 11.42
N THR A 167 2.61 -2.34 10.31
CA THR A 167 1.69 -3.30 9.71
C THR A 167 2.43 -4.52 9.17
N LEU A 168 3.58 -4.31 8.51
CA LEU A 168 4.44 -5.39 8.03
C LEU A 168 5.06 -6.17 9.20
N ALA A 169 5.51 -5.48 10.25
CA ALA A 169 5.99 -6.12 11.48
C ALA A 169 4.90 -6.98 12.15
N LEU A 170 3.64 -6.51 12.14
CA LEU A 170 2.49 -7.28 12.63
C LEU A 170 2.27 -8.54 11.78
N TYR A 171 2.39 -8.46 10.46
CA TYR A 171 2.30 -9.64 9.58
C TYR A 171 3.38 -10.67 9.93
N GLY A 172 4.62 -10.24 10.14
CA GLY A 172 5.70 -11.12 10.61
C GLY A 172 5.36 -11.76 11.97
N ALA A 173 4.87 -10.97 12.93
CA ALA A 173 4.50 -11.47 14.25
C ALA A 173 3.36 -12.50 14.23
N LEU A 174 2.40 -12.39 13.29
CA LEU A 174 1.32 -13.37 13.13
C LEU A 174 1.81 -14.72 12.59
N CYS A 175 2.90 -14.71 11.84
CA CYS A 175 3.55 -15.89 11.27
C CYS A 175 4.50 -16.60 12.25
N PHE A 176 4.79 -15.98 13.40
CA PHE A 176 5.72 -16.50 14.39
C PHE A 176 5.35 -17.92 14.85
N GLN A 177 6.38 -18.74 15.13
CA GLN A 177 6.26 -20.14 15.58
C GLN A 177 5.52 -21.09 14.63
N GLY A 178 5.71 -20.95 13.30
CA GLY A 178 5.29 -21.97 12.33
C GLY A 178 3.80 -21.95 12.01
N ASN A 179 3.15 -20.78 12.11
CA ASN A 179 1.76 -20.61 11.71
C ASN A 179 1.61 -20.52 10.18
N HIS A 180 1.67 -21.68 9.51
CA HIS A 180 1.55 -21.77 8.05
C HIS A 180 0.22 -21.27 7.50
N ARG A 181 -0.86 -21.35 8.28
CA ARG A 181 -2.18 -20.87 7.86
C ARG A 181 -2.19 -19.34 7.74
N ALA A 182 -1.64 -18.64 8.74
CA ALA A 182 -1.52 -17.19 8.69
C ALA A 182 -0.57 -16.77 7.56
N ALA A 183 0.57 -17.45 7.41
CA ALA A 183 1.52 -17.19 6.33
C ALA A 183 0.85 -17.31 4.94
N HIS A 184 0.08 -18.37 4.71
CA HIS A 184 -0.63 -18.55 3.43
C HIS A 184 -1.69 -17.45 3.17
N ILE A 185 -2.38 -16.97 4.21
CA ILE A 185 -3.34 -15.86 4.07
C ILE A 185 -2.60 -14.56 3.73
N ILE A 186 -1.46 -14.30 4.37
CA ILE A 186 -0.64 -13.12 4.12
C ILE A 186 -0.05 -13.14 2.71
N CYS A 187 0.31 -14.31 2.16
CA CYS A 187 0.71 -14.44 0.76
C CYS A 187 -0.41 -14.02 -0.22
N GLY A 188 -1.68 -14.02 0.19
CA GLY A 188 -2.78 -13.46 -0.61
C GLY A 188 -2.86 -11.94 -0.59
N HIS A 189 -2.23 -11.29 0.39
CA HIS A 189 -2.12 -9.83 0.51
C HIS A 189 -0.79 -9.29 -0.03
N VAL A 190 0.29 -10.04 0.15
CA VAL A 190 1.65 -9.69 -0.28
C VAL A 190 2.19 -10.78 -1.19
N ASP A 191 2.25 -10.48 -2.48
CA ASP A 191 2.72 -11.42 -3.49
C ASP A 191 4.26 -11.49 -3.54
N GLU A 192 4.78 -12.62 -4.04
CA GLU A 192 6.22 -12.81 -4.27
C GLU A 192 6.84 -11.69 -5.13
N LYS A 193 6.14 -11.24 -6.18
CA LYS A 193 6.62 -10.17 -7.05
C LYS A 193 6.77 -8.83 -6.32
N GLN A 194 5.90 -8.55 -5.35
CA GLN A 194 5.96 -7.34 -4.54
C GLN A 194 7.16 -7.39 -3.59
N LEU A 195 7.40 -8.54 -2.95
CA LEU A 195 8.58 -8.77 -2.11
C LEU A 195 9.87 -8.64 -2.94
N GLN A 196 9.93 -9.28 -4.11
CA GLN A 196 11.09 -9.18 -5.00
C GLN A 196 11.33 -7.74 -5.47
N TYR A 197 10.28 -6.98 -5.78
CA TYR A 197 10.42 -5.57 -6.15
C TYR A 197 10.96 -4.73 -4.98
N ALA A 198 10.41 -4.92 -3.77
CA ALA A 198 10.83 -4.18 -2.59
C ALA A 198 12.30 -4.43 -2.24
N ILE A 199 12.76 -5.68 -2.37
CA ILE A 199 14.15 -6.08 -2.09
C ILE A 199 15.13 -5.56 -3.15
N LYS A 200 14.73 -5.52 -4.41
CA LYS A 200 15.56 -5.04 -5.53
C LYS A 200 15.63 -3.51 -5.62
N SER A 201 14.71 -2.80 -4.97
CA SER A 201 14.63 -1.35 -5.08
C SER A 201 15.67 -0.65 -4.21
N GLU A 202 16.54 0.14 -4.86
CA GLU A 202 17.60 0.92 -4.19
C GLU A 202 17.08 2.19 -3.48
N TYR A 203 15.84 2.59 -3.75
CA TYR A 203 15.28 3.86 -3.26
C TYR A 203 14.28 3.68 -2.11
N MET A 204 14.08 2.46 -1.64
CA MET A 204 13.20 2.18 -0.51
C MET A 204 13.71 2.87 0.76
N SER A 205 12.78 3.34 1.58
CA SER A 205 13.10 3.86 2.91
C SER A 205 13.60 2.72 3.81
N GLY A 206 14.54 3.03 4.69
CA GLY A 206 15.14 2.06 5.61
C GLY A 206 14.12 1.22 6.39
N PRO A 207 13.14 1.83 7.09
CA PRO A 207 12.15 1.08 7.87
C PRO A 207 11.25 0.16 7.04
N LEU A 208 10.96 0.51 5.78
CA LEU A 208 10.19 -0.37 4.90
C LEU A 208 11.06 -1.50 4.37
N ARG A 209 12.31 -1.20 4.02
CA ARG A 209 13.26 -2.20 3.54
C ARG A 209 13.44 -3.31 4.58
N THR A 210 13.74 -2.95 5.82
CA THR A 210 13.89 -3.91 6.93
C THR A 210 12.59 -4.69 7.17
N ALA A 211 11.45 -4.00 7.17
CA ALA A 211 10.17 -4.68 7.38
C ALA A 211 9.81 -5.67 6.26
N PHE A 212 10.14 -5.38 4.99
CA PHE A 212 9.92 -6.31 3.88
C PHE A 212 10.90 -7.49 3.90
N THR A 213 12.16 -7.27 4.28
CA THR A 213 13.14 -8.36 4.44
C THR A 213 12.77 -9.26 5.60
N ASP A 214 12.38 -8.70 6.73
CA ASP A 214 11.92 -9.45 7.91
C ASP A 214 10.66 -10.25 7.59
N LEU A 215 9.72 -9.66 6.85
CA LEU A 215 8.51 -10.36 6.42
C LEU A 215 8.83 -11.55 5.50
N LEU A 216 9.78 -11.40 4.57
CA LEU A 216 10.22 -12.51 3.72
C LEU A 216 10.82 -13.64 4.55
N ILE A 217 11.66 -13.30 5.53
CA ILE A 217 12.27 -14.29 6.43
C ILE A 217 11.17 -15.01 7.22
N ALA A 218 10.27 -14.26 7.86
CA ALA A 218 9.19 -14.83 8.69
C ALA A 218 8.25 -15.73 7.90
N LEU A 219 7.90 -15.36 6.66
CA LEU A 219 6.97 -16.13 5.82
C LEU A 219 7.58 -17.42 5.27
N HIS A 220 8.82 -17.35 4.77
CA HIS A 220 9.37 -18.41 3.93
C HIS A 220 10.56 -19.16 4.54
N LEU A 221 11.38 -18.50 5.35
CA LEU A 221 12.69 -19.03 5.77
C LEU A 221 12.74 -19.43 7.24
N GLU A 222 12.06 -18.69 8.12
CA GLU A 222 12.17 -18.82 9.57
C GLU A 222 11.83 -20.24 10.03
N PHE A 223 10.76 -20.83 9.48
CA PHE A 223 10.35 -22.19 9.85
C PHE A 223 11.41 -23.24 9.53
N HIS A 224 11.93 -23.24 8.31
CA HIS A 224 12.96 -24.22 7.91
C HIS A 224 14.28 -23.96 8.63
N ALA A 225 14.66 -22.69 8.79
CA ALA A 225 15.84 -22.30 9.55
C ALA A 225 15.75 -22.76 11.01
N TYR A 226 14.57 -22.64 11.64
CA TYR A 226 14.32 -23.12 12.99
C TYR A 226 14.39 -24.66 13.09
N ALA A 227 13.77 -25.39 12.15
CA ALA A 227 13.89 -26.85 12.11
C ALA A 227 15.35 -27.32 11.92
N ARG A 228 16.12 -26.58 11.13
CA ARG A 228 17.55 -26.83 10.89
C ARG A 228 18.42 -26.48 12.09
N SER A 229 18.10 -25.43 12.84
CA SER A 229 18.86 -25.05 14.04
C SER A 229 18.65 -26.04 15.17
N LEU A 230 17.42 -26.59 15.32
CA LEU A 230 17.14 -27.65 16.28
C LEU A 230 17.93 -28.94 15.99
N THR A 231 18.09 -29.30 14.71
CA THR A 231 18.80 -30.51 14.27
C THR A 231 20.31 -30.30 14.07
N GLN A 232 20.86 -29.13 14.37
CA GLN A 232 22.27 -28.80 14.11
C GLN A 232 23.25 -29.65 14.95
N ASN A 233 22.82 -30.07 16.15
CA ASN A 233 23.62 -30.87 17.07
C ASN A 233 23.41 -32.39 16.89
N GLU A 234 22.60 -32.79 15.91
CA GLU A 234 22.32 -34.19 15.61
C GLU A 234 23.12 -34.63 14.39
N PHE A 235 24.05 -35.58 14.57
CA PHE A 235 24.93 -36.06 13.52
C PHE A 235 24.48 -37.45 13.05
N ILE A 236 23.45 -37.49 12.22
CA ILE A 236 22.94 -38.73 11.63
C ILE A 236 23.61 -38.94 10.27
N VAL A 237 24.61 -39.84 10.24
CA VAL A 237 25.38 -40.16 9.03
C VAL A 237 24.87 -41.47 8.43
N PRO A 238 24.28 -41.47 7.22
CA PRO A 238 23.91 -42.70 6.55
C PRO A 238 25.16 -43.41 6.01
N LEU A 239 25.29 -44.71 6.28
CA LEU A 239 26.34 -45.54 5.70
C LEU A 239 25.96 -45.91 4.27
N GLY A 240 26.33 -45.04 3.31
CA GLY A 240 26.06 -45.21 1.89
C GLY A 240 27.32 -45.20 1.02
N PRO A 241 27.20 -45.59 -0.27
CA PRO A 241 28.31 -45.49 -1.22
C PRO A 241 28.80 -44.04 -1.40
N ASP A 242 27.93 -43.05 -1.20
CA ASP A 242 28.27 -41.62 -1.27
C ASP A 242 29.24 -41.19 -0.16
N LEU A 243 29.14 -41.80 1.03
CA LEU A 243 30.11 -41.57 2.10
C LEU A 243 31.46 -42.15 1.71
N ARG A 244 31.48 -43.32 1.07
CA ARG A 244 32.72 -43.97 0.63
C ARG A 244 33.47 -43.13 -0.39
N SER A 245 32.77 -42.57 -1.39
CA SER A 245 33.39 -41.74 -2.44
C SER A 245 34.02 -40.45 -1.89
N MET A 246 33.42 -39.83 -0.87
CA MET A 246 33.98 -38.62 -0.23
C MET A 246 35.32 -38.85 0.48
N TYR A 247 35.63 -40.09 0.87
CA TYR A 247 36.87 -40.46 1.57
C TYR A 247 37.82 -41.32 0.71
N GLU A 248 37.59 -41.42 -0.61
CA GLU A 248 38.51 -42.14 -1.52
C GLU A 248 39.90 -41.50 -1.57
N GLU A 249 39.98 -40.17 -1.41
CA GLU A 249 41.24 -39.42 -1.35
C GLU A 249 41.46 -38.78 0.04
N PRO A 250 42.42 -39.26 0.86
CA PRO A 250 42.65 -38.77 2.22
C PRO A 250 43.19 -37.33 2.27
N ALA A 251 43.79 -36.83 1.18
CA ALA A 251 44.27 -35.46 1.07
C ALA A 251 43.13 -34.43 0.81
N SER A 252 42.04 -34.86 0.16
CA SER A 252 40.87 -34.03 -0.17
C SER A 252 39.80 -34.07 0.93
N ALA A 253 39.75 -35.17 1.68
CA ALA A 253 38.73 -35.43 2.71
C ALA A 253 38.73 -34.43 3.89
N HIS A 254 39.85 -33.73 4.14
CA HIS A 254 39.99 -32.78 5.25
C HIS A 254 40.22 -31.33 4.79
N SER A 255 40.08 -31.05 3.50
CA SER A 255 40.19 -29.68 3.00
C SER A 255 38.91 -28.90 3.28
N LEU A 256 39.07 -27.66 3.76
CA LEU A 256 37.95 -26.70 3.91
C LEU A 256 37.29 -26.34 2.56
N SER A 257 37.92 -26.68 1.43
CA SER A 257 37.36 -26.52 0.08
C SER A 257 36.27 -27.55 -0.25
N THR A 258 36.21 -28.66 0.49
CA THR A 258 35.28 -29.75 0.21
C THR A 258 33.93 -29.44 0.86
N MET A 259 33.03 -28.79 0.11
CA MET A 259 31.68 -28.41 0.57
C MET A 259 30.69 -29.58 0.71
N GLN A 260 31.11 -30.80 0.38
CA GLN A 260 30.24 -31.98 0.38
C GLN A 260 30.17 -32.59 1.77
N TYR A 261 28.95 -32.85 2.25
CA TYR A 261 28.69 -33.53 3.51
C TYR A 261 27.56 -34.55 3.33
N SER A 262 27.61 -35.67 4.05
CA SER A 262 26.48 -36.60 4.16
C SER A 262 25.92 -36.56 5.58
N SER A 263 24.72 -35.99 5.72
CA SER A 263 23.95 -36.08 6.96
C SER A 263 22.47 -35.98 6.63
N ILE A 264 21.64 -36.75 7.33
CA ILE A 264 20.19 -36.65 7.20
C ILE A 264 19.76 -35.35 7.89
N ARG A 265 19.14 -34.44 7.15
CA ARG A 265 18.65 -33.16 7.67
C ARG A 265 17.26 -32.85 7.10
N PRO A 266 16.46 -32.02 7.77
CA PRO A 266 15.18 -31.58 7.25
C PRO A 266 15.33 -30.91 5.88
N GLU A 267 14.60 -31.40 4.89
CA GLU A 267 14.52 -30.82 3.56
C GLU A 267 13.42 -29.76 3.50
N MET A 268 13.64 -28.73 2.68
CA MET A 268 12.65 -27.68 2.47
C MET A 268 11.70 -28.14 1.37
N THR A 269 10.40 -28.24 1.67
CA THR A 269 9.35 -28.62 0.72
C THR A 269 8.77 -27.43 -0.05
N MET A 270 9.07 -26.21 0.39
CA MET A 270 8.57 -24.97 -0.20
C MET A 270 9.48 -24.47 -1.33
N SER A 271 8.87 -23.83 -2.34
CA SER A 271 9.51 -23.41 -3.57
C SER A 271 10.74 -22.53 -3.31
N PRO A 272 11.90 -22.82 -3.92
CA PRO A 272 13.09 -21.99 -3.77
C PRO A 272 12.87 -20.70 -4.56
N ILE A 273 12.57 -19.62 -3.85
CA ILE A 273 12.67 -18.28 -4.42
C ILE A 273 14.12 -18.13 -4.90
N ALA A 274 14.35 -17.72 -6.14
CA ALA A 274 15.68 -17.57 -6.75
C ALA A 274 16.46 -16.37 -6.18
N LEU A 275 16.49 -16.23 -4.85
CA LEU A 275 17.13 -15.15 -4.11
C LEU A 275 18.63 -15.32 -4.00
N LYS A 276 19.14 -16.55 -4.07
CA LYS A 276 20.55 -16.84 -3.79
C LYS A 276 21.51 -16.02 -4.67
N LEU A 277 21.29 -16.00 -5.98
CA LEU A 277 22.14 -15.25 -6.92
C LEU A 277 22.05 -13.75 -6.64
N PHE A 278 20.83 -13.26 -6.46
CA PHE A 278 20.58 -11.85 -6.18
C PHE A 278 21.23 -11.39 -4.86
N ILE A 279 21.14 -12.18 -3.79
CA ILE A 279 21.74 -11.84 -2.49
C ILE A 279 23.27 -11.79 -2.59
N MET A 280 23.88 -12.72 -3.32
CA MET A 280 25.33 -12.71 -3.52
C MET A 280 25.79 -11.47 -4.31
N GLU A 281 25.07 -11.12 -5.37
CA GLU A 281 25.33 -9.91 -6.16
C GLU A 281 25.10 -8.63 -5.33
N ALA A 282 24.00 -8.56 -4.58
CA ALA A 282 23.67 -7.43 -3.72
C ALA A 282 24.70 -7.26 -2.58
N LEU A 283 25.22 -8.36 -2.04
CA LEU A 283 26.27 -8.32 -1.01
C LEU A 283 27.59 -7.82 -1.59
N GLU A 284 27.98 -8.30 -2.78
CA GLU A 284 29.17 -7.80 -3.49
C GLU A 284 29.06 -6.29 -3.76
N ASP A 285 27.92 -5.85 -4.30
CA ASP A 285 27.66 -4.45 -4.58
C ASP A 285 27.64 -3.60 -3.29
N ALA A 286 27.02 -4.08 -2.21
CA ALA A 286 27.01 -3.40 -0.92
C ALA A 286 28.42 -3.24 -0.33
N VAL A 287 29.28 -4.26 -0.42
CA VAL A 287 30.68 -4.18 0.03
C VAL A 287 31.48 -3.20 -0.84
N CYS A 288 31.30 -3.24 -2.17
CA CYS A 288 31.93 -2.29 -3.09
C CYS A 288 31.51 -0.84 -2.82
N LYS A 289 30.21 -0.60 -2.56
CA LYS A 289 29.64 0.72 -2.24
C LYS A 289 30.08 1.18 -0.84
N GLY A 290 30.13 0.28 0.15
CA GLY A 290 30.52 0.60 1.54
C GLY A 290 32.01 0.91 1.73
N ASN A 291 32.88 0.35 0.89
CA ASN A 291 34.32 0.68 0.89
C ASN A 291 34.63 2.08 0.36
N ARG A 292 33.65 2.78 -0.22
CA ARG A 292 33.78 4.18 -0.65
C ARG A 292 32.95 5.05 0.29
N PRO A 293 33.40 6.26 0.66
CA PRO A 293 32.56 7.20 1.40
C PRO A 293 31.38 7.62 0.51
N ASN A 294 30.26 6.92 0.65
CA ASN A 294 28.99 7.25 0.01
C ASN A 294 28.16 8.10 0.97
N ARG A 295 27.70 9.26 0.48
CA ARG A 295 26.85 10.16 1.28
C ARG A 295 25.43 9.62 1.43
N ASP A 296 24.96 8.89 0.42
CA ASP A 296 23.57 8.46 0.30
C ASP A 296 23.51 6.93 0.09
N PRO A 297 23.72 6.12 1.14
CA PRO A 297 23.56 4.67 1.08
C PRO A 297 22.08 4.26 0.94
N ILE A 298 21.84 3.07 0.39
CA ILE A 298 20.48 2.52 0.23
C ILE A 298 19.80 2.44 1.62
N GLY A 299 18.59 2.96 1.72
CA GLY A 299 17.86 3.03 2.99
C GLY A 299 18.31 4.16 3.93
N GLY A 300 19.21 5.05 3.49
CA GLY A 300 19.62 6.27 4.18
C GLY A 300 20.74 6.10 5.22
N SER A 301 21.04 4.87 5.64
CA SER A 301 22.16 4.57 6.56
C SER A 301 22.86 3.27 6.15
N ASN A 302 24.12 3.09 6.57
CA ASN A 302 24.83 1.83 6.37
C ASN A 302 24.24 0.69 7.22
N GLU A 303 23.57 1.00 8.32
CA GLU A 303 22.84 0.00 9.12
C GLU A 303 21.73 -0.63 8.28
N ASN A 304 20.87 0.18 7.66
CA ASN A 304 19.79 -0.29 6.78
C ASN A 304 20.31 -0.88 5.45
N LEU A 305 21.60 -0.75 5.16
CA LEU A 305 22.23 -1.36 3.99
C LEU A 305 22.63 -2.81 4.24
N PHE A 306 23.15 -3.11 5.43
CA PHE A 306 23.76 -4.39 5.76
C PHE A 306 22.91 -5.26 6.70
N VAL A 307 22.08 -4.66 7.55
CA VAL A 307 21.15 -5.34 8.45
C VAL A 307 19.85 -5.61 7.72
#